data_AF-A0A1E3NS93-F1
#
_entry.id   AF-A0A1E3NS93-F1
#
_cell.length_a   1.000
_cell.length_b   1.000
_cell.length_c   1.000
_cell.angle_alpha   90.00
_cell.angle_beta   90.00
_cell.angle_gamma   90.00
#
_symmetry.space_group_name_H-M   'P 1'
#
loop_
_entity.id
_entity.type
_entity.pdbx_description
1 polymer ?
#
loop_
_entity_poly.entity_id
_entity_poly.type
_entity_poly.pdbx_seq_one_letter_code
_entity_poly.pdbx_strand_id
1 'polypeptide(L)'
;MPQHARNTGYNNTQKYFLVTDTLVALFWFFVLARLAILYPLTGSKFLAGGLADFYLGVLVATETLELFNYVAVFRHIPGTQTAYNALPKPHPRVLLSVAGSRLVLAFVFFNYPRVARSEAFALVVLVQSVKEFFRWFYNLQKVRLYSNVPRLFRLCRSLTYLVCTPLEAVATVYLVFQSLVFPSYQAELEPYDAQIKTFLKILLFAYLPTFYLIYKRTLSKYFFAQTSHRFSKPAEKLE
;
A
#
# COMPACT_ATOMS: atom_id res chain seq x y z
N MET A 1 22.71 -25.31 -25.55
CA MET A 1 22.88 -23.86 -25.28
C MET A 1 22.73 -23.09 -26.59
N PRO A 2 21.71 -22.23 -26.74
CA PRO A 2 21.77 -21.13 -27.68
C PRO A 2 21.93 -19.81 -26.90
N GLN A 3 23.09 -19.20 -27.08
CA GLN A 3 23.38 -17.82 -26.72
C GLN A 3 22.56 -16.90 -27.64
N HIS A 4 21.33 -16.57 -27.26
CA HIS A 4 20.73 -15.33 -27.73
C HIS A 4 21.10 -14.25 -26.74
N ALA A 5 22.14 -13.49 -27.09
CA ALA A 5 22.39 -12.18 -26.52
C ALA A 5 21.14 -11.31 -26.74
N ARG A 6 20.22 -11.33 -25.77
CA ARG A 6 19.07 -10.42 -25.73
C ARG A 6 19.60 -9.04 -25.39
N ASN A 7 19.97 -8.28 -26.40
CA ASN A 7 19.98 -6.84 -26.33
C ASN A 7 18.52 -6.35 -26.26
N THR A 8 17.88 -6.57 -25.12
CA THR A 8 16.56 -6.01 -24.80
C THR A 8 16.78 -4.82 -23.89
N GLY A 9 17.15 -3.69 -24.48
CA GLY A 9 17.15 -2.41 -23.75
C GLY A 9 15.75 -2.18 -23.15
N TYR A 10 15.70 -1.80 -21.88
CA TYR A 10 14.42 -1.45 -21.25
C TYR A 10 13.75 -0.30 -22.01
N ASN A 11 12.44 -0.43 -22.25
CA ASN A 11 11.63 0.68 -22.78
C ASN A 11 11.67 1.85 -21.77
N ASN A 12 11.52 3.10 -22.22
CA ASN A 12 11.51 4.30 -21.37
C ASN A 12 10.49 4.18 -20.23
N THR A 13 9.31 3.60 -20.50
CA THR A 13 8.32 3.32 -19.45
C THR A 13 8.82 2.31 -18.41
N GLN A 14 9.55 1.28 -18.82
CA GLN A 14 10.11 0.30 -17.89
C GLN A 14 11.23 0.91 -17.05
N LYS A 15 12.10 1.73 -17.65
CA LYS A 15 13.12 2.50 -16.92
C LYS A 15 12.47 3.42 -15.89
N TYR A 16 11.40 4.12 -16.27
CA TYR A 16 10.61 4.94 -15.36
C TYR A 16 10.11 4.13 -14.15
N PHE A 17 9.44 2.99 -14.37
CA PHE A 17 8.96 2.15 -13.27
C PHE A 17 10.07 1.54 -12.43
N LEU A 18 11.21 1.16 -13.03
CA LEU A 18 12.35 0.67 -12.27
C LEU A 18 12.88 1.75 -11.31
N VAL A 19 13.01 2.99 -11.78
CA VAL A 19 13.49 4.10 -10.94
C VAL A 19 12.46 4.45 -9.88
N THR A 20 11.20 4.63 -10.25
CA THR A 20 10.15 5.03 -9.30
C THR A 20 9.87 3.95 -8.26
N ASP A 21 9.72 2.68 -8.66
CA ASP A 21 9.52 1.57 -7.71
C ASP A 21 10.71 1.42 -6.76
N THR A 22 11.95 1.65 -7.23
CA THR A 22 13.15 1.62 -6.38
C THR A 22 13.12 2.74 -5.35
N LEU A 23 12.87 3.98 -5.77
CA LEU A 23 12.81 5.13 -4.86
C LEU A 23 11.71 4.96 -3.82
N VAL A 24 10.54 4.47 -4.24
CA VAL A 24 9.43 4.24 -3.31
C VAL A 24 9.75 3.11 -2.33
N ALA A 25 10.35 2.01 -2.78
CA ALA A 25 10.80 0.95 -1.89
C ALA A 25 11.82 1.48 -0.86
N LEU A 26 12.75 2.35 -1.29
CA LEU A 26 13.72 2.99 -0.39
C LEU A 26 13.05 3.93 0.61
N PHE A 27 12.07 4.73 0.20
CA PHE A 27 11.34 5.59 1.14
C PHE A 27 10.62 4.78 2.23
N TRP A 28 9.93 3.71 1.87
CA TRP A 28 9.29 2.84 2.86
C TRP A 28 10.30 2.09 3.74
N PHE A 29 11.45 1.71 3.17
CA PHE A 29 12.55 1.17 3.96
C PHE A 29 13.10 2.19 4.97
N PHE A 30 13.25 3.46 4.58
CA PHE A 30 13.69 4.51 5.50
C PHE A 30 12.66 4.81 6.60
N VAL A 31 11.35 4.74 6.29
CA VAL A 31 10.31 4.83 7.34
C VAL A 31 10.48 3.68 8.33
N LEU A 32 10.70 2.46 7.85
CA LEU A 32 10.92 1.28 8.68
C LEU A 32 12.19 1.40 9.53
N ALA A 33 13.31 1.84 8.94
CA ALA A 33 14.57 2.05 9.63
C ALA A 33 14.45 3.14 10.71
N ARG A 34 13.77 4.25 10.39
CA ARG A 34 13.51 5.34 11.33
C ARG A 34 12.63 4.87 12.49
N LEU A 35 11.61 4.06 12.23
CA LEU A 35 10.80 3.42 13.28
C LEU A 35 11.67 2.49 14.15
N ALA A 36 12.49 1.63 13.54
CA ALA A 36 13.33 0.68 14.27
C ALA A 36 14.36 1.36 15.18
N ILE A 37 14.85 2.54 14.79
CA ILE A 37 15.76 3.36 15.60
C ILE A 37 15.00 4.14 16.68
N LEU A 38 13.93 4.86 16.31
CA LEU A 38 13.24 5.76 17.24
C LEU A 38 12.38 5.04 18.28
N TYR A 39 11.76 3.91 17.93
CA TYR A 39 10.87 3.17 18.83
C TYR A 39 11.57 2.76 20.14
N PRO A 40 12.73 2.08 20.13
CA PRO A 40 13.43 1.74 21.37
C PRO A 40 14.02 2.96 22.09
N LEU A 41 14.39 4.03 21.39
CA LEU A 41 14.99 5.22 21.99
C LEU A 41 13.99 6.12 22.73
N THR A 42 12.79 6.28 22.16
CA THR A 42 11.84 7.31 22.61
C THR A 42 10.54 6.73 23.17
N GLY A 43 10.28 5.44 22.92
CA GLY A 43 9.00 4.81 23.20
C GLY A 43 7.85 5.39 22.36
N SER A 44 6.66 4.83 22.52
CA SER A 44 5.47 5.24 21.75
C SER A 44 5.02 6.68 21.97
N LYS A 45 5.22 7.23 23.17
CA LYS A 45 4.75 8.58 23.55
C LYS A 45 5.43 9.69 22.76
N PHE A 46 6.71 9.52 22.42
CA PHE A 46 7.53 10.54 21.76
C PHE A 46 7.87 10.18 20.30
N LEU A 47 7.58 8.95 19.87
CA LEU A 47 7.77 8.49 18.50
C LEU A 47 7.15 9.43 17.46
N ALA A 48 5.95 9.95 17.75
CA ALA A 48 5.21 10.82 16.85
C ALA A 48 6.01 12.06 16.41
N GLY A 49 6.70 12.73 17.34
CA GLY A 49 7.44 13.97 17.03
C GLY A 49 8.64 13.73 16.12
N GLY A 50 9.20 12.51 16.14
CA GLY A 50 10.32 12.14 15.30
C GLY A 50 9.94 11.43 14.01
N LEU A 51 8.71 10.92 13.84
CA LEU A 51 8.35 10.01 12.74
C LEU A 51 7.13 10.46 11.93
N ALA A 52 6.16 11.14 12.53
CA ALA A 52 4.85 11.40 11.91
C ALA A 52 4.96 12.23 10.62
N ASP A 53 5.69 13.33 10.63
CA ASP A 53 5.83 14.20 9.45
C ASP A 53 6.52 13.48 8.29
N PHE A 54 7.58 12.72 8.59
CA PHE A 54 8.29 11.93 7.59
C PHE A 54 7.42 10.83 7.01
N TYR A 55 6.69 10.10 7.87
CA TYR A 55 5.74 9.09 7.46
C TYR A 55 4.62 9.67 6.59
N LEU A 56 4.03 10.81 6.99
CA LEU A 56 3.00 11.50 6.21
C LEU A 56 3.51 11.98 4.86
N GLY A 57 4.74 12.51 4.80
CA GLY A 57 5.39 12.91 3.56
C GLY A 57 5.54 11.72 2.60
N VAL A 58 6.05 10.59 3.08
CA VAL A 58 6.18 9.36 2.28
C VAL A 58 4.81 8.82 1.87
N LEU A 59 3.85 8.80 2.79
CA LEU A 59 2.48 8.35 2.54
C LEU A 59 1.84 9.16 1.40
N VAL A 60 1.81 10.48 1.51
CA VAL A 60 1.20 11.36 0.51
C VAL A 60 1.95 11.29 -0.81
N ALA A 61 3.28 11.35 -0.79
CA ALA A 61 4.08 11.30 -2.03
C ALA A 61 3.86 10.01 -2.81
N THR A 62 3.81 8.87 -2.12
CA THR A 62 3.61 7.57 -2.76
C THR A 62 2.19 7.41 -3.30
N GLU A 63 1.18 7.89 -2.59
CA GLU A 63 -0.20 7.92 -3.10
C GLU A 63 -0.37 8.81 -4.33
N THR A 64 0.18 10.02 -4.30
CA THR A 64 0.12 10.93 -5.44
C THR A 64 0.80 10.31 -6.65
N LEU A 65 1.93 9.63 -6.46
CA LEU A 65 2.61 8.90 -7.52
C LEU A 65 1.76 7.74 -8.08
N GLU A 66 1.10 6.95 -7.23
CA GLU A 66 0.22 5.85 -7.69
C GLU A 66 -0.99 6.37 -8.49
N LEU A 67 -1.62 7.44 -8.00
CA LEU A 67 -2.74 8.09 -8.69
C LEU A 67 -2.28 8.69 -10.03
N PHE A 68 -1.14 9.36 -10.06
CA PHE A 68 -0.54 9.88 -11.29
C PHE A 68 -0.26 8.75 -12.29
N ASN A 69 0.39 7.67 -11.85
CA ASN A 69 0.67 6.51 -12.70
C ASN A 69 -0.59 5.87 -13.25
N TYR A 70 -1.65 5.79 -12.44
CA TYR A 70 -2.94 5.29 -12.89
C TYR A 70 -3.57 6.16 -13.98
N VAL A 71 -3.61 7.48 -13.77
CA VAL A 71 -4.24 8.43 -14.69
C VAL A 71 -3.42 8.61 -15.96
N ALA A 72 -2.12 8.85 -15.84
CA ALA A 72 -1.25 9.20 -16.97
C ALA A 72 -0.81 7.98 -17.80
N VAL A 73 -0.60 6.83 -17.16
CA VAL A 73 -0.07 5.64 -17.85
C VAL A 73 -1.15 4.58 -18.04
N PHE A 74 -1.77 4.10 -16.95
CA PHE A 74 -2.61 2.91 -17.03
C PHE A 74 -3.98 3.13 -17.65
N ARG A 75 -4.57 4.32 -17.52
CA ARG A 75 -5.85 4.68 -18.15
C ARG A 75 -5.78 4.67 -19.68
N HIS A 76 -4.60 4.92 -20.25
CA HIS A 76 -4.39 5.09 -21.70
C HIS A 76 -3.87 3.83 -22.41
N ILE A 77 -3.64 2.73 -21.69
CA ILE A 77 -3.15 1.46 -22.26
C ILE A 77 -4.31 0.45 -22.32
N PRO A 78 -5.10 0.42 -23.42
CA PRO A 78 -6.08 -0.63 -23.64
C PRO A 78 -5.38 -1.99 -23.73
N GLY A 79 -6.08 -3.05 -23.29
CA GLY A 79 -5.59 -4.40 -22.95
C GLY A 79 -4.84 -5.17 -24.04
N THR A 80 -3.74 -4.63 -24.53
CA THR A 80 -2.83 -5.26 -25.47
C THR A 80 -1.90 -6.23 -24.76
N GLN A 81 -1.72 -7.42 -25.35
CA GLN A 81 -0.83 -8.48 -24.88
C GLN A 81 0.66 -8.17 -25.15
N THR A 82 1.14 -6.99 -24.73
CA THR A 82 2.54 -6.56 -24.94
C THR A 82 3.28 -6.44 -23.61
N ALA A 83 4.55 -6.02 -23.64
CA ALA A 83 5.43 -5.82 -22.48
C ALA A 83 4.78 -5.03 -21.31
N TYR A 84 3.70 -4.30 -21.57
CA TYR A 84 2.85 -3.59 -20.59
C TYR A 84 2.02 -4.52 -19.68
N ASN A 85 1.85 -5.80 -20.00
CA ASN A 85 1.30 -6.80 -19.07
C ASN A 85 2.25 -7.11 -17.91
N ALA A 86 3.55 -6.82 -18.08
CA ALA A 86 4.51 -6.92 -16.99
C ALA A 86 4.34 -5.82 -15.94
N LEU A 87 3.66 -4.73 -16.26
CA LEU A 87 3.41 -3.65 -15.32
C LEU A 87 2.34 -4.06 -14.29
N PRO A 88 2.49 -3.65 -13.02
CA PRO A 88 1.47 -3.87 -12.01
C PRO A 88 0.28 -2.93 -12.28
N LYS A 89 -0.78 -3.43 -12.93
CA LYS A 89 -2.02 -2.66 -13.13
C LYS A 89 -2.94 -2.81 -11.91
N PRO A 90 -3.11 -1.79 -11.06
CA PRO A 90 -4.07 -1.86 -9.97
C PRO A 90 -5.50 -1.77 -10.54
N HIS A 91 -6.41 -2.53 -9.95
CA HIS A 91 -7.83 -2.41 -10.29
C HIS A 91 -8.37 -1.09 -9.71
N PRO A 92 -9.14 -0.28 -10.47
CA PRO A 92 -9.56 1.07 -10.05
C PRO A 92 -10.20 1.11 -8.67
N ARG A 93 -11.14 0.20 -8.41
CA ARG A 93 -11.83 0.12 -7.10
C ARG A 93 -10.88 -0.18 -5.93
N VAL A 94 -9.84 -0.97 -6.16
CA VAL A 94 -8.85 -1.30 -5.12
C VAL A 94 -7.94 -0.09 -4.89
N LEU A 95 -7.50 0.57 -5.96
CA LEU A 95 -6.72 1.80 -5.89
C LEU A 95 -7.47 2.89 -5.11
N LEU A 96 -8.73 3.16 -5.46
CA LEU A 96 -9.53 4.19 -4.81
C LEU A 96 -9.75 3.89 -3.32
N SER A 97 -9.98 2.63 -2.96
CA SER A 97 -10.15 2.26 -1.55
C SER A 97 -8.85 2.39 -0.75
N VAL A 98 -7.71 1.98 -1.33
CA VAL A 98 -6.41 2.11 -0.67
C VAL A 98 -6.05 3.59 -0.50
N ALA A 99 -6.16 4.38 -1.57
CA ALA A 99 -5.92 5.82 -1.54
C ALA A 99 -6.86 6.52 -0.56
N GLY A 100 -8.15 6.19 -0.57
CA GLY A 100 -9.13 6.73 0.37
C GLY A 100 -8.75 6.43 1.83
N SER A 101 -8.36 5.20 2.15
CA SER A 101 -7.93 4.84 3.51
C SER A 101 -6.69 5.60 3.98
N ARG A 102 -5.74 5.85 3.07
CA ARG A 102 -4.49 6.58 3.36
C ARG A 102 -4.70 8.07 3.51
N LEU A 103 -5.54 8.66 2.67
CA LEU A 103 -5.94 10.05 2.79
C LEU A 103 -6.70 10.30 4.10
N VAL A 104 -7.54 9.35 4.53
CA VAL A 104 -8.23 9.43 5.82
C VAL A 104 -7.22 9.38 6.98
N LEU A 105 -6.24 8.48 6.93
CA LEU A 105 -5.16 8.44 7.93
C LEU A 105 -4.39 9.76 7.97
N ALA A 106 -4.00 10.30 6.80
CA ALA A 106 -3.32 11.59 6.72
C ALA A 106 -4.19 12.70 7.33
N PHE A 107 -5.47 12.75 6.97
CA PHE A 107 -6.43 13.70 7.51
C PHE A 107 -6.57 13.60 9.04
N VAL A 108 -6.64 12.38 9.59
CA VAL A 108 -6.72 12.16 11.04
C VAL A 108 -5.47 12.65 11.74
N PHE A 109 -4.27 12.38 11.21
CA PHE A 109 -3.03 12.84 11.83
C PHE A 109 -2.86 14.36 11.78
N PHE A 110 -3.27 15.01 10.68
CA PHE A 110 -3.24 16.47 10.58
C PHE A 110 -4.21 17.15 11.57
N ASN A 111 -5.43 16.61 11.73
CA ASN A 111 -6.44 17.24 12.60
C ASN A 111 -6.31 16.84 14.08
N TYR A 112 -5.83 15.63 14.36
CA TYR A 112 -5.75 15.04 15.70
C TYR A 112 -4.34 14.48 15.99
N PRO A 113 -3.30 15.32 16.08
CA PRO A 113 -1.90 14.87 16.24
C PRO A 113 -1.67 14.09 17.54
N ARG A 114 -2.51 14.28 18.57
CA ARG A 114 -2.44 13.52 19.84
C ARG A 114 -2.65 12.02 19.63
N VAL A 115 -3.39 11.63 18.59
CA VAL A 115 -3.65 10.22 18.23
C VAL A 115 -2.35 9.49 17.84
N ALA A 116 -1.37 10.20 17.30
CA ALA A 116 -0.08 9.64 16.90
C ALA A 116 0.79 9.18 18.08
N ARG A 117 0.46 9.56 19.33
CA ARG A 117 1.18 9.14 20.54
C ARG A 117 0.77 7.75 21.05
N SER A 118 -0.13 7.06 20.34
CA SER A 118 -0.61 5.74 20.70
C SER A 118 0.26 4.62 20.10
N GLU A 119 0.30 3.45 20.74
CA GLU A 119 0.96 2.25 20.16
C GLU A 119 0.38 1.86 18.80
N ALA A 120 -0.90 2.17 18.56
CA ALA A 120 -1.54 1.92 17.28
C ALA A 120 -0.90 2.70 16.13
N PHE A 121 -0.32 3.88 16.39
CA PHE A 121 0.44 4.62 15.39
C PHE A 121 1.71 3.85 14.99
N ALA A 122 2.49 3.38 15.97
CA ALA A 122 3.68 2.56 15.71
C ALA A 122 3.32 1.29 14.93
N LEU A 123 2.21 0.63 15.31
CA LEU A 123 1.71 -0.56 14.62
C LEU A 123 1.30 -0.27 13.17
N VAL A 124 0.54 0.80 12.90
CA VAL A 124 0.20 1.20 11.52
C VAL A 124 1.46 1.46 10.71
N VAL A 125 2.39 2.25 11.24
CA VAL A 125 3.62 2.59 10.50
C VAL A 125 4.45 1.33 10.22
N LEU A 126 4.59 0.43 11.20
CA LEU A 126 5.32 -0.83 11.03
C LEU A 126 4.70 -1.68 9.92
N VAL A 127 3.41 -1.97 10.08
CA VAL A 127 2.67 -2.91 9.23
C VAL A 127 2.58 -2.37 7.81
N GLN A 128 2.31 -1.07 7.66
CA GLN A 128 2.24 -0.43 6.37
C GLN A 128 3.60 -0.35 5.68
N SER A 129 4.66 0.01 6.41
CA SER A 129 6.02 0.06 5.85
C SER A 129 6.50 -1.30 5.37
N VAL A 130 6.26 -2.36 6.15
CA VAL A 130 6.60 -3.73 5.76
C VAL A 130 5.79 -4.15 4.52
N LYS A 131 4.46 -3.96 4.54
CA LYS A 131 3.58 -4.30 3.41
C LYS A 131 4.01 -3.59 2.13
N GLU A 132 4.28 -2.29 2.21
CA GLU A 132 4.65 -1.46 1.09
C GLU A 132 6.04 -1.77 0.55
N PHE A 133 7.03 -1.94 1.43
CA PHE A 133 8.38 -2.34 1.03
C PHE A 133 8.35 -3.61 0.18
N PHE A 134 7.68 -4.67 0.66
CA PHE A 134 7.58 -5.92 -0.09
C PHE A 134 6.71 -5.79 -1.36
N ARG A 135 5.69 -4.92 -1.36
CA ARG A 135 4.88 -4.63 -2.55
C ARG A 135 5.73 -4.01 -3.67
N TRP A 136 6.47 -2.96 -3.37
CA TRP A 136 7.32 -2.26 -4.33
C TRP A 136 8.52 -3.10 -4.75
N PHE A 137 9.12 -3.83 -3.82
CA PHE A 137 10.19 -4.78 -4.14
C PHE A 137 9.71 -5.87 -5.11
N TYR A 138 8.50 -6.39 -4.91
CA TYR A 138 7.89 -7.31 -5.86
C TYR A 138 7.66 -6.66 -7.22
N ASN A 139 7.15 -5.42 -7.26
CA ASN A 139 6.88 -4.71 -8.51
C ASN A 139 8.18 -4.51 -9.32
N LEU A 140 9.28 -4.15 -8.65
CA LEU A 140 10.61 -4.06 -9.24
C LEU A 140 11.04 -5.38 -9.89
N GLN A 141 10.89 -6.51 -9.19
CA GLN A 141 11.19 -7.83 -9.75
C GLN A 141 10.27 -8.19 -10.92
N LYS A 142 8.99 -7.79 -10.84
CA LYS A 142 8.02 -8.01 -11.92
C LYS A 142 8.41 -7.26 -13.19
N VAL A 143 8.86 -6.01 -13.07
CA VAL A 143 9.33 -5.19 -14.21
C VAL A 143 10.65 -5.74 -14.76
N ARG A 144 11.61 -6.08 -13.88
CA ARG A 144 12.93 -6.60 -14.27
C ARG A 144 12.86 -7.95 -14.98
N LEU A 145 11.99 -8.85 -14.52
CA LEU A 145 11.90 -10.23 -15.01
C LEU A 145 10.73 -10.46 -15.97
N TYR A 146 10.11 -9.40 -16.51
CA TYR A 146 8.97 -9.48 -17.42
C TYR A 146 7.85 -10.42 -16.91
N SER A 147 7.44 -10.24 -15.65
CA SER A 147 6.49 -11.10 -14.90
C SER A 147 6.97 -12.50 -14.50
N ASN A 148 8.19 -12.93 -14.86
CA ASN A 148 8.72 -14.22 -14.41
C ASN A 148 9.31 -14.12 -12.99
N VAL A 149 8.46 -13.77 -12.01
CA VAL A 149 8.89 -13.52 -10.63
C VAL A 149 9.08 -14.86 -9.88
N PRO A 150 10.22 -15.06 -9.20
CA PRO A 150 10.47 -16.23 -8.36
C PRO A 150 9.35 -16.47 -7.35
N ARG A 151 9.11 -17.75 -7.02
CA ARG A 151 8.04 -18.15 -6.08
C ARG A 151 8.21 -17.51 -4.71
N LEU A 152 9.45 -17.34 -4.25
CA LEU A 152 9.76 -16.72 -2.96
C LEU A 152 9.19 -15.31 -2.84
N PHE A 153 9.43 -14.43 -3.81
CA PHE A 153 8.91 -13.06 -3.77
C PHE A 153 7.39 -12.98 -3.88
N ARG A 154 6.77 -13.91 -4.63
CA ARG A 154 5.31 -14.07 -4.64
C ARG A 154 4.78 -14.46 -3.26
N LEU A 155 5.43 -15.43 -2.61
CA LEU A 155 5.06 -15.88 -1.28
C LEU A 155 5.21 -14.75 -0.25
N CYS A 156 6.36 -14.06 -0.24
CA CYS A 156 6.59 -12.91 0.64
C CYS A 156 5.49 -11.86 0.47
N ARG A 157 5.16 -11.47 -0.76
CA ARG A 157 4.07 -10.52 -1.05
C ARG A 157 2.71 -11.02 -0.57
N SER A 158 2.39 -12.30 -0.78
CA SER A 158 1.11 -12.87 -0.35
C SER A 158 1.00 -12.96 1.17
N LEU A 159 2.07 -13.36 1.86
CA LEU A 159 2.10 -13.46 3.32
C LEU A 159 2.03 -12.08 3.97
N THR A 160 2.80 -11.11 3.48
CA THR A 160 2.71 -9.73 3.98
C THR A 160 1.33 -9.16 3.71
N TYR A 161 0.74 -9.37 2.53
CA TYR A 161 -0.64 -8.96 2.30
C TYR A 161 -1.63 -9.64 3.26
N LEU A 162 -1.50 -10.95 3.49
CA LEU A 162 -2.41 -11.72 4.34
C LEU A 162 -2.39 -11.24 5.80
N VAL A 163 -1.20 -11.00 6.36
CA VAL A 163 -0.99 -10.65 7.77
C VAL A 163 -1.06 -9.15 8.00
N CYS A 164 -0.40 -8.34 7.17
CA CYS A 164 -0.31 -6.91 7.40
C CYS A 164 -1.64 -6.20 7.12
N THR A 165 -2.39 -6.59 6.10
CA THR A 165 -3.65 -5.91 5.74
C THR A 165 -4.71 -5.91 6.87
N PRO A 166 -5.03 -7.02 7.55
CA PRO A 166 -5.96 -6.99 8.68
C PRO A 166 -5.40 -6.23 9.89
N LEU A 167 -4.10 -6.36 10.20
CA LEU A 167 -3.48 -5.62 11.29
C LEU A 167 -3.55 -4.11 11.08
N GLU A 168 -3.26 -3.64 9.85
CA GLU A 168 -3.38 -2.24 9.46
C GLU A 168 -4.82 -1.75 9.54
N ALA A 169 -5.79 -2.56 9.12
CA ALA A 169 -7.20 -2.21 9.21
C ALA A 169 -7.66 -2.03 10.66
N VAL A 170 -7.31 -2.97 11.55
CA VAL A 170 -7.62 -2.89 12.99
C VAL A 170 -6.98 -1.66 13.61
N ALA A 171 -5.69 -1.43 13.35
CA ALA A 171 -4.97 -0.29 13.89
C ALA A 171 -5.50 1.04 13.35
N THR A 172 -5.90 1.11 12.07
CA THR A 172 -6.55 2.28 11.46
C THR A 172 -7.89 2.58 12.10
N VAL A 173 -8.76 1.58 12.27
CA VAL A 173 -10.05 1.75 12.95
C VAL A 173 -9.85 2.23 14.38
N TYR A 174 -8.86 1.68 15.09
CA TYR A 174 -8.54 2.11 16.44
C TYR A 174 -8.07 3.59 16.49
N LEU A 175 -7.22 4.03 15.56
CA LEU A 175 -6.79 5.43 15.49
C LEU A 175 -7.94 6.38 15.17
N VAL A 176 -8.81 6.00 14.21
CA VAL A 176 -10.03 6.76 13.90
C VAL A 176 -10.95 6.83 15.12
N PHE A 177 -11.12 5.72 15.84
CA PHE A 177 -11.91 5.70 17.07
C PHE A 177 -11.32 6.62 18.15
N GLN A 178 -10.00 6.58 18.37
CA GLN A 178 -9.29 7.46 19.30
C GLN A 178 -9.45 8.94 18.92
N SER A 179 -9.48 9.26 17.62
CA SER A 179 -9.68 10.64 17.15
C SER A 179 -11.03 11.24 17.55
N LEU A 180 -12.05 10.41 17.84
CA LEU A 180 -13.34 10.90 18.33
C LEU A 180 -13.29 11.39 19.78
N VAL A 181 -12.34 10.87 20.58
CA VAL A 181 -12.19 11.19 22.00
C VAL A 181 -11.40 12.48 22.19
N PHE A 182 -10.38 12.70 21.35
CA PHE A 182 -9.54 13.89 21.46
C PHE A 182 -10.20 15.14 20.84
N PRO A 183 -10.00 16.33 21.43
CA PRO A 183 -10.35 17.58 20.76
C PRO A 183 -9.47 17.74 19.52
N SER A 184 -10.06 18.23 18.42
CA SER A 184 -9.29 18.57 17.23
C SER A 184 -8.40 19.78 17.48
N TYR A 185 -7.42 19.98 16.61
CA TYR A 185 -6.61 21.20 16.60
C TYR A 185 -7.46 22.47 16.39
N GLN A 186 -8.65 22.34 15.81
CA GLN A 186 -9.59 23.42 15.53
C GLN A 186 -10.78 23.42 16.49
N ALA A 187 -10.60 22.95 17.73
CA ALA A 187 -11.67 22.87 18.72
C ALA A 187 -12.37 24.22 18.99
N GLU A 188 -11.69 25.34 18.73
CA GLU A 188 -12.26 26.69 18.83
C GLU A 188 -13.36 26.97 17.79
N LEU A 189 -13.40 26.21 16.69
CA LEU A 189 -14.50 26.19 15.72
C LEU A 189 -15.44 25.02 16.03
N GLU A 190 -16.21 25.12 17.12
CA GLU A 190 -17.18 24.11 17.57
C GLU A 190 -18.04 23.47 16.45
N PRO A 191 -18.65 24.23 15.51
CA PRO A 191 -19.47 23.62 14.46
C PRO A 191 -18.64 22.76 13.49
N TYR A 192 -17.37 23.12 13.27
CA TYR A 192 -16.47 22.40 12.38
C TYR A 192 -16.02 21.07 13.00
N ASP A 193 -15.68 21.06 14.30
CA ASP A 193 -15.30 19.84 15.01
C ASP A 193 -16.45 18.82 15.06
N ALA A 194 -17.69 19.29 15.26
CA ALA A 194 -18.88 18.43 15.26
C ALA A 194 -19.13 17.76 13.90
N GLN A 195 -18.95 18.49 12.80
CA GLN A 195 -19.09 17.97 11.44
C GLN A 195 -18.02 16.91 11.13
N ILE A 196 -16.76 17.18 11.47
CA ILE A 196 -15.66 16.22 11.27
C ILE A 196 -15.91 14.94 12.07
N LYS A 197 -16.27 15.06 13.35
CA LYS A 197 -16.56 13.88 14.19
C LYS A 197 -17.73 13.07 13.65
N THR A 198 -18.74 13.72 13.10
CA THR A 198 -19.87 13.05 12.44
C THR A 198 -19.41 12.29 11.19
N PHE A 199 -18.59 12.92 10.35
CA PHE A 199 -17.98 12.28 9.19
C PHE A 199 -17.12 11.06 9.58
N LEU A 200 -16.28 11.18 10.60
CA LEU A 200 -15.44 10.08 11.09
C LEU A 200 -16.27 8.91 11.64
N LYS A 201 -17.40 9.17 12.31
CA LYS A 201 -18.34 8.13 12.75
C LYS A 201 -18.93 7.37 11.55
N ILE A 202 -19.44 8.09 10.56
CA ILE A 202 -19.98 7.47 9.32
C ILE A 202 -18.91 6.62 8.65
N LEU A 203 -17.69 7.15 8.56
CA LEU A 203 -16.56 6.44 7.98
C LEU A 203 -16.25 5.15 8.74
N LEU A 204 -16.24 5.19 10.08
CA LEU A 204 -15.97 4.01 10.91
C LEU A 204 -17.04 2.92 10.71
N PHE A 205 -18.31 3.28 10.58
CA PHE A 205 -19.39 2.35 10.24
C PHE A 205 -19.23 1.75 8.84
N ALA A 206 -18.85 2.57 7.85
CA ALA A 206 -18.68 2.11 6.47
C ALA A 206 -17.37 1.33 6.24
N TYR A 207 -16.36 1.53 7.09
CA TYR A 207 -15.01 1.00 6.88
C TYR A 207 -14.97 -0.53 6.93
N LEU A 208 -15.53 -1.15 7.97
CA LEU A 208 -15.51 -2.61 8.15
C LEU A 208 -16.19 -3.39 7.01
N PRO A 209 -17.44 -3.07 6.58
CA PRO A 209 -18.07 -3.79 5.48
C PRO A 209 -17.32 -3.59 4.15
N THR A 210 -16.84 -2.37 3.89
CA THR A 210 -16.08 -2.06 2.67
C THR A 210 -14.74 -2.83 2.64
N PHE A 211 -14.03 -2.83 3.78
CA PHE A 211 -12.80 -3.59 3.95
C PHE A 211 -13.02 -5.08 3.72
N TYR A 212 -14.05 -5.68 4.33
CA TYR A 212 -14.35 -7.10 4.18
C TYR A 212 -14.59 -7.50 2.72
N LEU A 213 -15.41 -6.75 1.98
CA LEU A 213 -15.71 -7.03 0.57
C LEU A 213 -14.44 -6.97 -0.31
N ILE A 214 -13.60 -5.95 -0.09
CA ILE A 214 -12.38 -5.74 -0.86
C ILE A 214 -11.31 -6.78 -0.49
N TYR A 215 -11.16 -7.07 0.79
CA TYR A 215 -10.23 -8.06 1.30
C TYR A 215 -10.59 -9.45 0.77
N LYS A 216 -11.85 -9.88 0.88
CA LYS A 216 -12.34 -11.17 0.33
C LYS A 216 -12.06 -11.28 -1.17
N ARG A 217 -12.34 -10.23 -1.95
CA ARG A 217 -12.10 -10.22 -3.40
C ARG A 217 -10.62 -10.31 -3.74
N THR A 218 -9.77 -9.63 -2.98
CA THR A 218 -8.33 -9.59 -3.23
C THR A 218 -7.66 -10.90 -2.80
N LEU A 219 -8.08 -11.46 -1.68
CA LEU A 219 -7.64 -12.77 -1.19
C LEU A 219 -8.04 -13.89 -2.18
N SER A 220 -9.27 -13.84 -2.71
CA SER A 220 -9.71 -14.74 -3.78
C SER A 220 -8.78 -14.71 -5.00
N LYS A 221 -8.32 -13.52 -5.42
CA LYS A 221 -7.39 -13.37 -6.55
C LYS A 221 -5.99 -13.90 -6.24
N TYR A 222 -5.46 -13.65 -5.05
CA TYR A 222 -4.11 -14.09 -4.69
C TYR A 222 -4.01 -15.61 -4.56
N PHE A 223 -5.03 -16.26 -3.99
CA PHE A 223 -4.95 -17.69 -3.65
C PHE A 223 -5.71 -18.60 -4.62
N PHE A 224 -6.85 -18.19 -5.19
CA PHE A 224 -7.74 -19.08 -5.97
C PHE A 224 -7.67 -18.84 -7.49
N ALA A 225 -7.40 -17.62 -7.95
CA ALA A 225 -7.25 -17.36 -9.39
C ALA A 225 -5.89 -17.83 -9.94
N GLN A 226 -4.83 -17.85 -9.11
CA GLN A 226 -3.52 -18.37 -9.51
C GLN A 226 -3.46 -19.91 -9.61
N THR A 227 -4.33 -20.62 -8.88
CA THR A 227 -4.44 -22.09 -8.97
C THR A 227 -5.18 -22.53 -10.22
N SER A 228 -6.21 -21.80 -10.67
CA SER A 228 -6.97 -22.11 -11.90
C SER A 228 -6.09 -22.18 -13.16
N HIS A 229 -5.13 -21.25 -13.33
CA HIS A 229 -4.19 -21.26 -14.46
C HIS A 229 -3.18 -22.42 -14.44
N ARG A 230 -3.02 -23.14 -13.33
CA ARG A 230 -2.17 -24.35 -13.27
C ARG A 230 -2.89 -25.60 -13.77
N PHE A 231 -4.21 -25.65 -13.68
CA PHE A 231 -5.01 -26.79 -14.13
C PHE A 231 -5.51 -26.66 -15.57
N SER A 232 -5.36 -25.49 -16.19
CA SER A 232 -5.78 -25.22 -17.57
C SER A 232 -4.66 -25.36 -18.60
N LYS A 233 -3.46 -25.85 -18.24
CA LYS A 233 -2.53 -26.37 -19.25
C LYS A 233 -3.01 -27.78 -19.59
N PRO A 234 -3.58 -28.02 -20.79
CA PRO A 234 -3.74 -29.40 -21.23
C PRO A 234 -2.36 -30.05 -21.23
N ALA A 235 -2.31 -31.31 -20.79
CA ALA A 235 -1.20 -32.19 -21.05
C ALA A 235 -1.06 -32.34 -22.57
N GLU A 236 -0.41 -31.38 -23.23
CA GLU A 236 -0.08 -31.46 -24.64
C GLU A 236 1.12 -32.38 -24.79
N LYS A 237 0.78 -33.66 -25.01
CA LYS A 237 1.47 -34.68 -25.80
C LYS A 237 2.91 -35.03 -25.40
N LEU A 238 3.01 -36.09 -24.59
CA LEU A 238 4.04 -37.11 -24.78
C LEU A 238 3.65 -37.90 -26.04
N GLU A 239 4.19 -37.50 -27.18
CA GLU A 239 4.40 -38.36 -28.36
C GLU A 239 5.90 -38.45 -28.62
#